data_AF-A0A0A7HAD1-F1
#
_entry.id   AF-A0A0A7HAD1-F1
#
_cell.length_a   1.000
_cell.length_b   1.000
_cell.length_c   1.000
_cell.angle_alpha   90.00
_cell.angle_beta   90.00
_cell.angle_gamma   90.00
#
_symmetry.space_group_name_H-M   'P 1'
#
loop_
_entity.id
_entity.type
_entity.pdbx_description
1 polymer ?
#
loop_
_entity_poly.entity_id
_entity_poly.type
_entity_poly.pdbx_seq_one_letter_code
_entity_poly.pdbx_strand_id
1 'polypeptide(L)'
;FVSPILLGNESNIKALASDKGLEISDLEIIDPETSELKQELVTAFVERRKGKATEEQAQEMLKDVNYFGTMLVYTGKAEGLVSGAAHSTGDTVRPALQIIKTKPGVSKTSGIFFMIKDDKQYIFGDCAINPTLEAQDLAEIAVESAKSAKSFGMSPRVAMLSFSTKGSAK
;
A
#
# COMPACT_ATOMS: atom_id res chain seq x y z
N PHE A 1 -11.45 11.12 11.66
CA PHE A 1 -10.56 10.37 12.57
C PHE A 1 -10.22 9.05 11.91
N VAL A 2 -9.05 8.47 12.21
CA VAL A 2 -8.59 7.18 11.67
C VAL A 2 -8.60 6.18 12.82
N SER A 3 -9.11 4.97 12.58
CA SER A 3 -9.14 3.86 13.55
C SER A 3 -8.09 2.82 13.15
N PRO A 4 -6.97 2.68 13.88
CA PRO A 4 -5.93 1.73 13.51
C PRO A 4 -6.27 0.32 13.98
N ILE A 5 -5.95 -0.66 13.13
CA ILE A 5 -6.00 -2.10 13.45
C ILE A 5 -4.56 -2.60 13.46
N LEU A 6 -4.12 -3.14 14.60
CA LEU A 6 -2.77 -3.71 14.75
C LEU A 6 -2.79 -5.20 14.42
N LEU A 7 -1.76 -5.67 13.72
CA LEU A 7 -1.63 -7.08 13.36
C LEU A 7 -0.44 -7.72 14.06
N GLY A 8 -0.65 -8.88 14.66
CA GLY A 8 0.38 -9.68 15.30
C GLY A 8 -0.08 -10.30 16.61
N ASN A 9 0.84 -10.96 17.29
CA ASN A 9 0.51 -11.64 18.54
C ASN A 9 0.13 -10.66 19.65
N GLU A 10 -1.10 -10.80 20.15
CA GLU A 10 -1.71 -9.86 21.09
C GLU A 10 -0.89 -9.71 22.39
N SER A 11 -0.40 -10.83 22.93
CA SER A 11 0.40 -10.81 24.16
C SER A 11 1.72 -10.05 23.97
N ASN A 12 2.40 -10.27 22.85
CA ASN A 12 3.65 -9.58 22.52
C ASN A 12 3.43 -8.07 22.32
N ILE A 13 2.36 -7.67 21.61
CA ILE A 13 2.02 -6.27 21.37
C ILE A 13 1.71 -5.55 22.69
N LYS A 14 0.88 -6.15 23.56
CA LYS A 14 0.55 -5.60 24.88
C LYS A 14 1.77 -5.49 25.79
N ALA A 15 2.63 -6.50 25.79
CA ALA A 15 3.88 -6.47 26.55
C ALA A 15 4.81 -5.34 26.08
N LEU A 16 4.97 -5.16 24.76
CA LEU A 16 5.77 -4.08 24.18
C LEU A 16 5.18 -2.70 24.49
N ALA A 17 3.86 -2.54 24.39
CA ALA A 17 3.21 -1.28 24.72
C ALA A 17 3.40 -0.91 26.20
N SER A 18 3.26 -1.88 27.11
CA SER A 18 3.53 -1.70 28.54
C SER A 18 4.99 -1.30 28.82
N ASP A 19 5.96 -1.98 28.20
CA ASP A 19 7.38 -1.63 28.28
C ASP A 19 7.67 -0.19 27.80
N LYS A 20 6.91 0.29 26.82
CA LYS A 20 7.03 1.66 26.29
C LYS A 20 6.12 2.68 27.00
N GLY A 21 5.34 2.27 27.99
CA GLY A 21 4.37 3.15 28.68
C GLY A 21 3.29 3.70 27.75
N LEU A 22 2.86 2.91 26.75
CA LEU A 22 1.83 3.27 25.79
C LEU A 22 0.49 2.62 26.15
N GLU A 23 -0.57 3.43 26.21
CA GLU A 23 -1.95 2.94 26.37
C GLU A 23 -2.53 2.55 25.00
N ILE A 24 -2.92 1.28 24.86
CA ILE A 24 -3.46 0.71 23.62
C ILE A 24 -4.77 -0.05 23.82
N SER A 25 -5.45 0.13 24.95
CA SER A 25 -6.69 -0.59 25.29
C SER A 25 -7.81 -0.41 24.26
N ASP A 26 -7.83 0.74 23.59
CA ASP A 26 -8.87 1.14 22.64
C ASP A 26 -8.52 0.74 21.20
N LEU A 27 -7.37 0.08 20.98
CA LEU A 27 -6.94 -0.36 19.67
C LEU A 27 -7.39 -1.80 19.40
N GLU A 28 -7.90 -2.02 18.19
CA GLU A 28 -8.16 -3.37 17.72
C GLU A 28 -6.84 -4.08 17.40
N ILE A 29 -6.66 -5.28 17.94
CA ILE A 29 -5.49 -6.12 17.70
C ILE A 29 -5.98 -7.46 17.15
N ILE A 30 -5.44 -7.86 15.99
CA ILE A 30 -5.79 -9.12 15.34
C ILE A 30 -4.52 -9.95 15.17
N ASP A 31 -4.51 -11.16 15.73
CA ASP A 31 -3.47 -12.15 15.46
C ASP A 31 -3.87 -13.01 14.23
N PRO A 32 -3.11 -12.97 13.12
CA PRO A 32 -3.39 -13.80 11.93
C PRO A 32 -3.42 -15.30 12.21
N GLU A 33 -2.75 -15.78 13.26
CA GLU A 33 -2.73 -17.19 13.60
C GLU A 33 -4.05 -17.67 14.21
N THR A 34 -4.67 -16.84 15.06
CA THR A 34 -5.83 -17.21 15.88
C THR A 34 -7.13 -16.50 15.48
N SER A 35 -7.09 -15.57 14.52
CA SER A 35 -8.26 -14.81 14.09
C SER A 35 -9.37 -15.69 13.52
N GLU A 36 -10.61 -15.44 13.96
CA GLU A 36 -11.81 -16.09 13.42
C GLU A 36 -12.05 -15.74 11.93
N LEU A 37 -11.50 -14.61 11.46
CA LEU A 37 -11.59 -14.19 10.05
C LEU A 37 -10.76 -15.10 9.13
N LYS A 38 -9.80 -15.86 9.67
CA LYS A 38 -8.78 -16.55 8.87
C LYS A 38 -9.38 -17.44 7.77
N GLN A 39 -10.39 -18.24 8.08
CA GLN A 39 -10.97 -19.16 7.09
C GLN A 39 -11.72 -18.42 5.96
N GLU A 40 -12.39 -17.30 6.28
CA GLU A 40 -13.05 -16.45 5.28
C GLU A 40 -11.99 -15.84 4.34
N LEU A 41 -10.89 -15.33 4.91
CA LEU A 41 -9.82 -14.69 4.16
C LEU A 41 -9.04 -15.70 3.31
N VAL A 42 -8.80 -16.92 3.81
CA VAL A 42 -8.18 -18.02 3.03
C VAL A 42 -9.02 -18.33 1.80
N THR A 43 -10.33 -18.54 1.97
CA THR A 43 -11.25 -18.81 0.86
C THR A 43 -11.23 -17.69 -0.18
N ALA A 44 -11.35 -16.44 0.27
CA ALA A 44 -11.32 -15.27 -0.60
C ALA A 44 -9.98 -15.10 -1.33
N PHE A 45 -8.86 -15.41 -0.67
CA PHE A 45 -7.54 -15.36 -1.27
C PHE A 45 -7.39 -16.41 -2.38
N VAL A 46 -7.74 -17.68 -2.13
CA VAL A 46 -7.67 -18.75 -3.15
C VAL A 46 -8.48 -18.37 -4.39
N GLU A 47 -9.71 -17.90 -4.22
CA GLU A 47 -10.56 -17.42 -5.31
C GLU A 47 -9.87 -16.26 -6.06
N ARG A 48 -9.36 -15.28 -5.32
CA ARG A 48 -8.67 -14.11 -5.89
C ARG A 48 -7.42 -14.49 -6.69
N ARG A 49 -6.73 -15.54 -6.27
CA ARG A 49 -5.54 -16.09 -6.93
C ARG A 49 -5.85 -16.93 -8.17
N LYS A 50 -7.12 -17.28 -8.42
CA LYS A 50 -7.58 -17.98 -9.64
C LYS A 50 -6.77 -19.25 -9.93
N GLY A 51 -6.64 -20.12 -8.93
CA GLY A 51 -5.91 -21.39 -9.05
C GLY A 51 -4.38 -21.29 -8.96
N LYS A 52 -3.83 -20.09 -8.71
CA LYS A 52 -2.38 -19.89 -8.50
C LYS A 52 -1.91 -20.13 -7.06
N ALA A 53 -2.84 -20.47 -6.16
CA ALA A 53 -2.55 -20.84 -4.79
C ALA A 53 -3.53 -21.93 -4.36
N THR A 54 -3.04 -22.97 -3.69
CA THR A 54 -3.90 -23.96 -3.01
C THR A 54 -4.41 -23.40 -1.68
N GLU A 55 -5.35 -24.09 -1.05
CA GLU A 55 -5.84 -23.70 0.28
C GLU A 55 -4.73 -23.76 1.33
N GLU A 56 -3.88 -24.78 1.29
CA GLU A 56 -2.74 -24.93 2.23
C GLU A 56 -1.73 -23.81 2.05
N GLN A 57 -1.42 -23.44 0.79
CA GLN A 57 -0.56 -22.30 0.50
C GLN A 57 -1.17 -20.99 1.00
N ALA A 58 -2.47 -20.81 0.82
CA ALA A 58 -3.18 -19.65 1.33
C ALA A 58 -3.13 -19.59 2.86
N GLN A 59 -3.39 -20.69 3.57
CA GLN A 59 -3.30 -20.76 5.02
C GLN A 59 -1.92 -20.38 5.55
N GLU A 60 -0.85 -20.80 4.87
CA GLU A 60 0.52 -20.42 5.23
C GLU A 60 0.81 -18.95 4.94
N MET A 61 0.46 -18.47 3.73
CA MET A 61 0.70 -17.09 3.33
C MET A 61 -0.06 -16.08 4.20
N LEU A 62 -1.27 -16.42 4.64
CA LEU A 62 -2.06 -15.56 5.53
C LEU A 62 -1.59 -15.55 6.99
N LYS A 63 -0.51 -16.26 7.36
CA LYS A 63 0.19 -16.02 8.63
C LYS A 63 1.03 -14.73 8.58
N ASP A 64 1.47 -14.32 7.39
CA ASP A 64 2.20 -13.07 7.19
C ASP A 64 1.25 -11.86 7.36
N VAL A 65 1.65 -10.92 8.22
CA VAL A 65 0.83 -9.74 8.56
C VAL A 65 0.54 -8.83 7.37
N ASN A 66 1.44 -8.75 6.36
CA ASN A 66 1.19 -7.95 5.16
C ASN A 66 0.15 -8.62 4.28
N TYR A 67 0.21 -9.94 4.11
CA TYR A 67 -0.81 -10.70 3.37
C TYR A 67 -2.16 -10.67 4.08
N PHE A 68 -2.19 -10.92 5.39
CA PHE A 68 -3.40 -10.88 6.20
C PHE A 68 -4.05 -9.50 6.16
N GLY A 69 -3.28 -8.44 6.43
CA GLY A 69 -3.78 -7.07 6.37
C GLY A 69 -4.25 -6.66 4.97
N THR A 70 -3.56 -7.10 3.91
CA THR A 70 -4.01 -6.84 2.54
C THR A 70 -5.35 -7.53 2.26
N MET A 71 -5.56 -8.73 2.82
CA MET A 71 -6.84 -9.43 2.70
C MET A 71 -7.95 -8.75 3.49
N LEU A 72 -7.68 -8.21 4.69
CA LEU A 72 -8.65 -7.38 5.42
C LEU A 72 -9.12 -6.18 4.58
N VAL A 73 -8.20 -5.51 3.88
CA VAL A 73 -8.55 -4.41 2.97
C VAL A 73 -9.38 -4.93 1.79
N TYR A 74 -8.98 -6.05 1.19
CA TYR A 74 -9.67 -6.62 0.04
C TYR A 74 -11.11 -7.05 0.35
N THR A 75 -11.35 -7.62 1.53
CA THR A 75 -12.69 -8.08 1.97
C THR A 75 -13.49 -6.98 2.67
N GLY A 76 -12.98 -5.74 2.71
CA GLY A 76 -13.69 -4.58 3.24
C GLY A 76 -13.76 -4.53 4.77
N LYS A 77 -12.86 -5.24 5.47
CA LYS A 77 -12.69 -5.14 6.93
C LYS A 77 -11.80 -3.96 7.35
N ALA A 78 -11.05 -3.38 6.40
CA ALA A 78 -10.25 -2.17 6.58
C ALA A 78 -10.25 -1.32 5.30
N GLU A 79 -10.07 0.00 5.39
CA GLU A 79 -10.04 0.87 4.20
C GLU A 79 -8.65 1.04 3.57
N GLY A 80 -7.59 0.66 4.29
CA GLY A 80 -6.21 0.81 3.81
C GLY A 80 -5.21 0.07 4.70
N LEU A 81 -3.97 -0.02 4.23
CA LEU A 81 -2.87 -0.68 4.94
C LEU A 81 -1.63 0.19 4.92
N VAL A 82 -0.95 0.27 6.07
CA VAL A 82 0.35 0.90 6.22
C VAL A 82 1.31 -0.11 6.83
N SER A 83 2.42 -0.37 6.15
CA SER A 83 3.51 -1.26 6.60
C SER A 83 4.85 -0.71 6.10
N GLY A 84 5.92 -1.47 6.27
CA GLY A 84 7.27 -1.13 5.80
C GLY A 84 8.23 -0.65 6.89
N ALA A 85 7.77 -0.46 8.14
CA ALA A 85 8.67 -0.13 9.24
C ALA A 85 9.66 -1.26 9.59
N ALA A 86 9.21 -2.52 9.45
CA ALA A 86 10.00 -3.73 9.69
C ALA A 86 10.13 -4.64 8.45
N HIS A 87 9.63 -4.19 7.30
CA HIS A 87 9.55 -4.98 6.06
C HIS A 87 10.12 -4.19 4.89
N SER A 88 10.61 -4.89 3.86
CA SER A 88 11.05 -4.19 2.64
C SER A 88 9.85 -3.59 1.90
N THR A 89 10.08 -2.57 1.07
CA THR A 89 9.06 -2.04 0.14
C THR A 89 8.48 -3.15 -0.74
N GLY A 90 9.33 -4.12 -1.14
CA GLY A 90 8.93 -5.28 -1.92
C GLY A 90 7.91 -6.16 -1.21
N ASP A 91 8.08 -6.37 0.09
CA ASP A 91 7.18 -7.21 0.90
C ASP A 91 5.81 -6.55 1.10
N THR A 92 5.75 -5.21 1.12
CA THR A 92 4.47 -4.47 1.22
C THR A 92 3.75 -4.41 -0.13
N VAL A 93 4.46 -4.10 -1.22
CA VAL A 93 3.82 -3.89 -2.54
C VAL A 93 3.38 -5.20 -3.20
N ARG A 94 4.08 -6.31 -2.94
CA ARG A 94 3.80 -7.62 -3.55
C ARG A 94 2.38 -8.13 -3.25
N PRO A 95 1.92 -8.26 -1.98
CA PRO A 95 0.55 -8.68 -1.71
C PRO A 95 -0.48 -7.68 -2.25
N ALA A 96 -0.20 -6.36 -2.16
CA ALA A 96 -1.08 -5.33 -2.71
C ALA A 96 -1.33 -5.53 -4.23
N LEU A 97 -0.30 -5.82 -5.02
CA LEU A 97 -0.43 -6.09 -6.45
C LEU A 97 -1.07 -7.45 -6.75
N GLN A 98 -0.83 -8.47 -5.92
CA GLN A 98 -1.42 -9.79 -6.09
C GLN A 98 -2.92 -9.83 -5.76
N ILE A 99 -3.36 -9.04 -4.78
CA ILE A 99 -4.69 -9.09 -4.17
C ILE A 99 -5.52 -7.87 -4.60
N ILE A 100 -5.14 -6.65 -4.22
CA ILE A 100 -5.92 -5.43 -4.49
C ILE A 100 -5.90 -5.08 -5.98
N LYS A 101 -4.70 -5.10 -6.58
CA LYS A 101 -4.41 -4.70 -7.97
C LYS A 101 -4.52 -3.19 -8.20
N THR A 102 -4.15 -2.78 -9.42
CA THR A 102 -4.33 -1.41 -9.89
C THR A 102 -5.80 -1.13 -10.23
N LYS A 103 -6.17 0.15 -10.28
CA LYS A 103 -7.48 0.58 -10.77
C LYS A 103 -7.63 0.26 -12.25
N PRO A 104 -8.87 0.06 -12.76
CA PRO A 104 -9.10 -0.08 -14.19
C PRO A 104 -8.48 1.08 -14.99
N GLY A 105 -7.75 0.75 -16.05
CA GLY A 105 -7.04 1.75 -16.87
C GLY A 105 -5.68 2.19 -16.33
N VAL A 106 -5.23 1.66 -15.19
CA VAL A 106 -3.89 1.89 -14.62
C VAL A 106 -3.11 0.58 -14.69
N SER A 107 -1.93 0.61 -15.29
CA SER A 107 -1.11 -0.58 -15.53
C SER A 107 -0.11 -0.85 -14.40
N LYS A 108 0.41 0.18 -13.74
CA LYS A 108 1.43 0.06 -12.68
C LYS A 108 1.17 1.01 -11.51
N THR A 109 1.84 0.75 -10.40
CA THR A 109 1.89 1.69 -9.27
C THR A 109 3.09 2.62 -9.43
N SER A 110 3.03 3.80 -8.81
CA SER A 110 4.13 4.76 -8.74
C SER A 110 4.23 5.36 -7.35
N GLY A 111 5.44 5.73 -6.94
CA GLY A 111 5.72 6.35 -5.66
C GLY A 111 5.88 7.85 -5.81
N ILE A 112 5.01 8.61 -5.14
CA ILE A 112 5.08 10.07 -5.11
C ILE A 112 5.57 10.57 -3.76
N PHE A 113 6.25 11.72 -3.76
CA PHE A 113 6.66 12.42 -2.55
C PHE A 113 6.04 13.81 -2.50
N PHE A 114 5.60 14.21 -1.31
CA PHE A 114 5.31 15.60 -1.01
C PHE A 114 6.62 16.34 -0.71
N MET A 115 6.91 17.36 -1.51
CA MET A 115 8.03 18.27 -1.27
C MET A 115 7.46 19.55 -0.67
N ILE A 116 7.61 19.71 0.65
CA ILE A 116 7.03 20.83 1.39
C ILE A 116 8.14 21.70 1.94
N LYS A 117 8.07 23.00 1.66
CA LYS A 117 8.96 24.00 2.25
C LYS A 117 8.19 25.32 2.37
N ASP A 118 8.11 25.85 3.59
CA ASP A 118 7.35 27.06 3.90
C ASP A 118 5.89 26.91 3.43
N ASP A 119 5.40 27.83 2.60
CA ASP A 119 4.07 27.83 2.00
C ASP A 119 3.99 27.04 0.67
N LYS A 120 5.11 26.43 0.24
CA LYS A 120 5.20 25.71 -1.03
C LYS A 120 5.01 24.22 -0.81
N GLN A 121 4.15 23.64 -1.66
CA GLN A 121 3.88 22.21 -1.71
C GLN A 121 3.96 21.72 -3.16
N TYR A 122 4.83 20.74 -3.41
CA TYR A 122 4.96 20.07 -4.70
C TYR A 122 4.75 18.57 -4.54
N ILE A 123 4.48 17.91 -5.66
CA ILE A 123 4.52 16.45 -5.77
C ILE A 123 5.59 16.07 -6.79
N PHE A 124 6.50 15.19 -6.39
CA PHE A 124 7.48 14.55 -7.28
C PHE A 124 7.07 13.10 -7.50
N GLY A 125 7.16 12.60 -8.74
CA GLY A 125 6.86 11.21 -9.07
C GLY A 125 7.30 10.81 -10.48
N ASP A 126 7.60 9.54 -10.74
CA ASP A 126 7.83 8.46 -9.76
C ASP A 126 9.25 8.55 -9.20
N CYS A 127 9.40 8.37 -7.89
CA CYS A 127 10.71 8.42 -7.22
C CYS A 127 11.01 7.18 -6.38
N ALA A 128 10.23 6.10 -6.47
CA ALA A 128 10.42 4.94 -5.60
C ALA A 128 10.18 3.56 -6.24
N ILE A 129 9.27 3.43 -7.21
CA ILE A 129 8.77 2.11 -7.60
C ILE A 129 9.41 1.61 -8.90
N ASN A 130 9.41 2.42 -9.94
CA ASN A 130 9.79 2.00 -11.28
C ASN A 130 11.22 2.46 -11.62
N PRO A 131 12.18 1.53 -11.85
CA PRO A 131 13.57 1.89 -12.15
C PRO A 131 13.75 2.43 -13.58
N THR A 132 12.94 1.95 -14.52
CA THR A 132 12.94 2.36 -15.92
C THR A 132 11.50 2.59 -16.36
N LEU A 133 11.26 3.68 -17.08
CA LEU A 133 9.93 4.13 -17.48
C LEU A 133 9.92 4.44 -18.97
N GLU A 134 8.92 3.92 -19.67
CA GLU A 134 8.65 4.26 -21.06
C GLU A 134 7.63 5.41 -21.17
N ALA A 135 7.43 5.94 -22.37
CA ALA A 135 6.54 7.08 -22.61
C ALA A 135 5.11 6.87 -22.05
N GLN A 136 4.57 5.66 -22.19
CA GLN A 136 3.25 5.33 -21.67
C GLN A 136 3.22 5.32 -20.14
N ASP A 137 4.26 4.81 -19.49
CA ASP A 137 4.35 4.80 -18.03
C ASP A 137 4.44 6.23 -17.49
N LEU A 138 5.24 7.09 -18.13
CA LEU A 138 5.37 8.51 -17.76
C LEU A 138 4.04 9.27 -17.90
N ALA A 139 3.27 8.98 -18.96
CA ALA A 139 1.94 9.56 -19.14
C ALA A 139 0.96 9.08 -18.05
N GLU A 140 1.00 7.80 -17.69
CA GLU A 140 0.17 7.23 -16.62
C GLU A 140 0.53 7.85 -15.25
N ILE A 141 1.82 7.95 -14.93
CA ILE A 141 2.31 8.59 -13.71
C ILE A 141 1.86 10.04 -13.62
N ALA A 142 1.92 10.80 -14.72
CA ALA A 142 1.46 12.18 -14.76
C ALA A 142 -0.03 12.30 -14.40
N VAL A 143 -0.87 11.42 -14.95
CA VAL A 143 -2.32 11.39 -14.69
C VAL A 143 -2.62 10.97 -13.25
N GLU A 144 -2.01 9.89 -12.76
CA GLU A 144 -2.26 9.41 -11.40
C GLU A 144 -1.68 10.35 -10.34
N SER A 145 -0.52 10.97 -10.59
CA SER A 145 0.04 11.99 -9.70
C SER A 145 -0.87 13.22 -9.60
N ALA A 146 -1.49 13.63 -10.70
CA ALA A 146 -2.47 14.72 -10.70
C ALA A 146 -3.73 14.37 -9.89
N LYS A 147 -4.21 13.12 -9.98
CA LYS A 147 -5.34 12.63 -9.17
C LYS A 147 -4.99 12.61 -7.69
N SER A 148 -3.80 12.14 -7.33
CA SER A 148 -3.28 12.20 -5.96
C SER A 148 -3.17 13.66 -5.48
N ALA A 149 -2.58 14.56 -6.26
CA ALA A 149 -2.54 15.99 -5.91
C ALA A 149 -3.93 16.55 -5.55
N LYS A 150 -4.94 16.21 -6.38
CA LYS A 150 -6.32 16.63 -6.16
C LYS A 150 -6.93 16.04 -4.89
N SER A 151 -6.64 14.78 -4.53
CA SER A 151 -7.15 14.19 -3.28
C SER A 151 -6.60 14.85 -2.03
N PHE A 152 -5.43 15.51 -2.14
CA PHE A 152 -4.85 16.34 -1.08
C PHE A 152 -5.19 17.84 -1.23
N GLY A 153 -6.20 18.18 -2.03
CA GLY A 153 -6.73 19.55 -2.13
C GLY A 153 -5.91 20.49 -3.03
N MET A 154 -4.91 19.99 -3.77
CA MET A 154 -4.13 20.80 -4.69
C MET A 154 -4.87 21.02 -6.02
N SER A 155 -4.57 22.13 -6.69
CA SER A 155 -4.95 22.35 -8.10
C SER A 155 -3.80 21.87 -9.01
N PRO A 156 -3.88 20.66 -9.60
CA PRO A 156 -2.74 20.05 -10.28
C PRO A 156 -2.33 20.82 -11.54
N ARG A 157 -1.04 21.15 -11.63
CA ARG A 157 -0.37 21.66 -12.83
C ARG A 157 0.85 20.78 -13.07
N VAL A 158 0.74 19.85 -14.01
CA VAL A 158 1.76 18.81 -14.22
C VAL A 158 2.80 19.27 -15.23
N ALA A 159 4.07 19.13 -14.88
CA ALA A 159 5.21 19.37 -15.77
C ALA A 159 5.98 18.06 -15.96
N MET A 160 6.16 17.64 -17.21
CA MET A 160 7.00 16.47 -17.55
C MET A 160 8.43 16.95 -17.74
N LEU A 161 9.33 16.54 -16.85
CA LEU A 161 10.72 17.00 -16.85
C LEU A 161 11.56 16.23 -17.87
N SER A 162 12.53 16.94 -18.44
CA SER A 162 13.57 16.41 -19.32
C SER A 162 14.76 17.36 -19.27
N PHE A 163 15.90 16.94 -19.81
CA PHE A 163 17.05 17.83 -20.04
C PHE A 163 16.81 18.82 -21.20
N SER A 164 15.79 18.57 -22.04
CA SER A 164 15.43 19.38 -23.21
C SER A 164 14.06 20.02 -23.03
N THR A 165 13.92 21.28 -23.41
CA THR A 165 12.64 22.01 -23.39
C THR A 165 12.14 22.18 -24.82
N LYS A 166 11.04 21.50 -25.16
CA LYS A 166 10.31 21.66 -26.43
C LYS A 166 11.21 21.70 -27.69
N GLY A 167 12.19 20.80 -27.75
CA GLY A 167 13.10 20.66 -28.90
C GLY A 167 14.40 21.46 -28.80
N SER A 168 14.80 21.90 -27.60
CA SER A 168 16.06 22.63 -27.39
C SER A 168 17.31 21.78 -27.65
N ALA A 169 17.25 20.47 -27.36
CA ALA A 169 18.25 19.50 -27.79
C ALA A 169 17.81 18.84 -29.11
N LYS A 170 18.75 18.69 -30.04
CA LYS A 170 18.59 18.06 -31.35
C LYS A 170 19.30 16.73 -31.41
#